data_AF-A0A2G6DCG7-F1
#
_entry.id   AF-A0A2G6DCG7-F1
#
_cell.length_a   1.000
_cell.length_b   1.000
_cell.length_c   1.000
_cell.angle_alpha   90.00
_cell.angle_beta   90.00
_cell.angle_gamma   90.00
#
_symmetry.space_group_name_H-M   'P 1'
#
loop_
_entity.id
_entity.type
_entity.pdbx_description
1 polymer ?
#
loop_
_entity_poly.entity_id
_entity_poly.type
_entity_poly.pdbx_seq_one_letter_code
_entity_poly.pdbx_strand_id
1 'polypeptide(L)' 'MKKDIHPEYVKCTVTCACGNSFETMSNKAEMKIDICNSCHPFFTGSEKIVDSAGRVEKFKKKYNLK' A
#
# COMPACT_ATOMS: atom_id res chain seq x y z
N MET A 1 22.29 4.48 -21.70
CA MET A 1 22.31 5.90 -21.34
C MET A 1 22.92 6.70 -22.49
N LYS A 2 22.14 7.55 -23.14
CA LYS A 2 22.68 8.56 -24.05
C LYS A 2 23.15 9.74 -23.20
N LYS A 3 24.33 10.29 -23.50
CA LYS A 3 24.84 11.52 -22.86
C LYS A 3 23.78 12.62 -23.01
N ASP A 4 23.55 13.36 -21.92
CA ASP A 4 22.71 14.56 -21.80
C ASP A 4 21.17 14.43 -21.74
N ILE A 5 20.57 13.25 -21.95
CA ILE A 5 19.10 13.10 -21.84
C ILE A 5 18.63 12.23 -20.67
N HIS A 6 19.56 11.69 -19.88
CA HIS A 6 19.23 10.85 -18.73
C HIS A 6 19.56 11.58 -17.42
N PRO A 7 18.61 11.65 -16.47
CA PRO A 7 18.88 12.22 -15.16
C PRO A 7 19.90 11.38 -14.37
N GLU A 8 20.59 12.03 -13.43
CA GLU A 8 21.56 11.37 -12.57
C GLU A 8 20.90 10.32 -11.69
N TYR A 9 21.53 9.15 -11.63
CA TYR A 9 21.04 8.02 -10.86
C TYR A 9 21.78 7.98 -9.53
N VAL A 10 21.09 8.39 -8.47
CA VAL A 10 21.63 8.48 -7.11
C VAL A 10 21.03 7.41 -6.21
N LYS A 11 21.76 7.03 -5.15
CA LYS A 11 21.19 6.19 -4.09
C LYS A 11 20.14 6.99 -3.33
N CYS A 12 18.96 6.40 -3.18
CA CYS A 12 17.78 6.97 -2.55
C CYS A 12 17.44 6.17 -1.29
N THR A 13 17.35 6.84 -0.15
CA THR A 13 16.82 6.26 1.08
C THR A 13 15.32 6.53 1.13
N VAL A 14 14.53 5.46 1.03
CA VAL A 14 13.07 5.54 1.09
C VAL A 14 12.63 5.24 2.51
N THR A 15 11.94 6.19 3.16
CA THR A 15 11.39 6.03 4.50
C THR A 15 9.87 5.94 4.43
N CYS A 16 9.30 4.88 4.99
CA CYS A 16 7.86 4.74 5.07
C CYS A 16 7.31 5.14 6.45
N ALA A 17 6.06 5.61 6.48
CA ALA A 17 5.28 5.84 7.70
C ALA A 17 5.17 4.59 8.60
N CYS A 18 5.31 3.39 8.02
CA CYS A 18 5.36 2.11 8.73
C CYS A 18 6.65 1.90 9.55
N GLY A 19 7.64 2.81 9.45
CA GLY A 19 8.96 2.70 10.10
C GLY A 19 9.99 1.93 9.27
N ASN A 20 9.61 1.32 8.15
CA ASN A 20 10.55 0.65 7.27
C ASN A 20 11.31 1.65 6.39
N SER A 21 12.63 1.49 6.35
CA SER A 21 13.53 2.17 5.44
C SER A 21 14.16 1.17 4.47
N PHE A 22 14.17 1.46 3.18
CA PHE A 22 14.89 0.64 2.19
C PHE A 22 15.68 1.50 1.21
N GLU A 23 16.83 0.96 0.76
CA GLU A 23 17.70 1.63 -0.20
C GLU A 23 17.26 1.27 -1.62
N THR A 24 17.09 2.28 -2.48
CA THR A 24 16.75 2.11 -3.90
C THR A 24 17.53 3.11 -4.73
N MET A 25 17.71 2.90 -6.03
CA MET A 25 18.34 3.89 -6.89
C MET A 25 17.26 4.75 -7.57
N SER A 26 17.38 6.07 -7.46
CA SER A 26 16.42 7.04 -8.01
C SER A 26 17.14 8.32 -8.41
N ASN A 27 16.42 9.31 -8.95
CA ASN A 27 16.95 10.65 -9.21
C ASN A 27 16.87 11.57 -7.97
N LYS A 28 16.28 11.08 -6.86
CA LYS A 28 16.15 11.84 -5.61
C LYS A 28 16.86 11.09 -4.49
N ALA A 29 17.57 11.80 -3.62
CA ALA A 29 18.32 11.22 -2.52
C ALA A 29 17.44 10.71 -1.36
N GLU A 30 16.30 11.36 -1.10
CA GLU A 30 15.38 10.97 -0.03
C GLU A 30 13.94 10.95 -0.54
N MET A 31 13.19 9.92 -0.13
CA MET A 31 11.77 9.78 -0.48
C MET A 31 10.98 9.32 0.74
N LYS A 32 9.89 10.03 1.03
CA LYS A 32 8.93 9.66 2.08
C LYS A 32 7.69 9.06 1.44
N ILE A 33 7.28 7.89 1.92
CA ILE A 33 6.16 7.12 1.34
C ILE A 33 5.16 6.75 2.44
N ASP A 34 3.87 6.87 2.15
CA ASP A 34 2.82 6.54 3.12
C ASP A 34 2.57 5.03 3.26
N ILE A 35 2.79 4.26 2.20
CA ILE A 35 2.50 2.82 2.18
C ILE A 35 3.66 2.01 1.59
N CYS A 36 4.27 1.14 2.40
CA CYS A 36 5.33 0.19 2.05
C CYS A 36 4.75 -1.19 1.71
N ASN A 37 5.55 -2.08 1.07
CA ASN A 37 5.14 -3.47 0.85
C ASN A 37 4.71 -4.16 2.16
N SER A 38 5.31 -3.74 3.28
CA SER A 38 5.10 -4.37 4.57
C SER A 38 3.83 -3.88 5.27
N CYS A 39 3.22 -2.79 4.80
CA CYS A 39 2.01 -2.23 5.40
C CYS A 39 0.84 -2.11 4.41
N HIS A 40 1.03 -2.39 3.12
CA HIS A 40 -0.08 -2.38 2.18
C HIS A 40 -1.02 -3.55 2.52
N PRO A 41 -2.32 -3.32 2.76
CA PRO A 41 -3.30 -4.34 3.15
C PRO A 41 -3.35 -5.56 2.22
N PHE A 42 -3.01 -5.35 0.95
CA PHE A 42 -2.84 -6.40 -0.06
C PHE A 42 -1.73 -7.40 0.28
N PHE A 43 -0.55 -6.92 0.72
CA PHE A 43 0.59 -7.79 1.03
C PHE A 43 0.49 -8.41 2.42
N THR A 44 -0.19 -7.73 3.36
CA THR A 44 -0.44 -8.27 4.71
C THR A 44 -1.59 -9.28 4.76
N GLY A 45 -2.22 -9.59 3.62
CA GLY A 45 -3.27 -10.62 3.52
C GLY A 45 -4.57 -10.30 4.26
N SER A 46 -4.66 -9.10 4.84
CA SER A 46 -5.87 -8.61 5.49
C SER A 46 -6.74 -7.89 4.47
N GLU A 47 -7.16 -8.60 3.42
CA GLU A 47 -8.41 -8.24 2.76
C GLU A 47 -9.49 -8.42 3.81
N LYS A 48 -9.88 -7.33 4.48
CA LYS A 48 -11.22 -7.24 5.02
C LYS A 48 -12.15 -7.35 3.83
N ILE A 49 -12.49 -8.58 3.46
CA ILE A 49 -13.72 -8.91 2.73
C ILE A 49 -14.78 -8.13 3.49
N VAL A 50 -15.26 -7.05 2.89
CA VAL A 50 -16.29 -6.20 3.48
C VAL A 50 -17.55 -7.05 3.53
N ASP A 51 -17.68 -7.79 4.63
CA ASP A 51 -18.87 -8.44 5.15
C ASP A 51 -19.83 -9.01 4.10
N SER A 52 -19.50 -10.19 3.57
CA SER A 52 -20.51 -11.09 2.99
C SER A 52 -21.60 -11.43 4.03
N ALA A 53 -21.27 -11.38 5.33
CA ALA A 53 -22.21 -11.61 6.43
C ALA A 53 -23.29 -10.52 6.55
N GLY A 54 -22.95 -9.26 6.27
CA GLY A 54 -23.85 -8.11 6.44
C GLY A 54 -25.04 -8.08 5.47
N ARG A 55 -24.92 -8.67 4.27
CA ARG A 55 -26.05 -8.76 3.31
C ARG A 55 -27.13 -9.72 3.80
N VAL A 56 -26.74 -10.87 4.38
CA VAL A 56 -27.69 -11.86 4.91
C VAL A 56 -28.39 -11.33 6.15
N GLU A 57 -27.65 -10.66 7.05
CA GLU A 57 -28.25 -10.04 8.23
C GLU A 57 -29.18 -8.87 7.88
N LYS A 58 -28.85 -8.05 6.87
CA LYS A 58 -29.74 -7.02 6.34
C LYS A 58 -31.01 -7.61 5.73
N PHE A 59 -30.91 -8.73 5.04
CA PHE A 59 -32.08 -9.45 4.50
C PHE A 59 -32.96 -9.99 5.62
N LYS A 60 -32.38 -10.68 6.62
CA LYS A 60 -33.12 -11.19 7.79
C LYS A 60 -33.83 -10.07 8.56
N LYS A 61 -33.15 -8.94 8.80
CA LYS A 61 -33.75 -7.74 9.44
C LYS A 61 -34.89 -7.13 8.61
N LYS A 62 -34.79 -7.13 7.28
CA LYS A 62 -35.83 -6.54 6.41
C LYS A 62 -37.12 -7.37 6.36
N TYR A 63 -37.00 -8.69 6.48
CA TYR A 63 -38.12 -9.61 6.36
C TYR A 63 -38.57 -10.23 7.70
N ASN A 64 -38.01 -9.79 8.83
CA ASN A 64 -38.36 -10.27 10.18
C ASN A 64 -38.33 -11.80 10.34
N LEU A 65 -37.55 -12.49 9.50
CA LEU A 65 -37.31 -13.92 9.61
C LEU A 65 -36.27 -14.12 10.71
N LYS A 66 -36.71 -14.70 11.84
CA LYS A 66 -35.81 -15.16 12.92
C LYS A 66 -34.89 -16.27 12.42
#